data_AF-A0A8X7MKC9-F1
#
_entry.id   AF-A0A8X7MKC9-F1
#
_cell.length_a   1.000
_cell.length_b   1.000
_cell.length_c   1.000
_cell.angle_alpha   90.00
_cell.angle_beta   90.00
_cell.angle_gamma   90.00
#
_symmetry.space_group_name_H-M   'P 1'
#
loop_
_entity.id
_entity.type
_entity.pdbx_description
1 polymer ?
#
loop_
_entity_poly.entity_id
_entity_poly.type
_entity_poly.pdbx_seq_one_letter_code
_entity_poly.pdbx_strand_id
1 'polypeptide(L)'
;MEANYAYDGQTVGHFPLKTVQGAERSRMRPVEYDPHQLPMRTDASFAEDLAEVSGALTAADRREARRVTGVGDRPLLSFSPAFSIPSFFAPDVFHLFGSNIPSQLWATLTTPHEGDPFSLSEDHQELFAAMLESSGSDLPSSFSSSPPRDPSKHATSHYKMYEWTLVTYLYLPSFLYAINAPLPVVQMICSLQEGVRLAMSATGVSAAELIRMRDCFIDFVRAWEDLYIRGQASLLYRAT
;
A
#
# COMPACT_ATOMS: atom_id res chain seq x y z
N MET A 1 -3.16 -11.97 -11.27
CA MET A 1 -3.33 -12.40 -9.87
C MET A 1 -4.80 -12.35 -9.54
N GLU A 2 -5.30 -13.28 -8.75
CA GLU A 2 -6.69 -13.25 -8.24
C GLU A 2 -6.70 -12.69 -6.82
N ALA A 3 -7.83 -12.20 -6.34
CA ALA A 3 -7.99 -11.72 -4.97
C ALA A 3 -8.43 -12.83 -4.01
N ASN A 4 -7.91 -12.79 -2.79
CA ASN A 4 -8.46 -13.48 -1.63
C ASN A 4 -9.60 -12.65 -1.06
N TYR A 5 -10.72 -13.33 -0.86
CA TYR A 5 -11.86 -12.82 -0.13
C TYR A 5 -11.99 -13.65 1.15
N ALA A 6 -12.14 -13.00 2.28
CA ALA A 6 -12.29 -13.65 3.57
C ALA A 6 -13.67 -14.30 3.73
N TYR A 7 -14.70 -13.74 3.08
CA TYR A 7 -16.09 -14.23 3.14
C TYR A 7 -16.90 -13.81 1.91
N ASP A 8 -18.02 -14.50 1.68
CA ASP A 8 -18.94 -14.20 0.58
C ASP A 8 -19.57 -12.82 0.72
N GLY A 9 -19.56 -12.04 -0.36
CA GLY A 9 -20.06 -10.67 -0.38
C GLY A 9 -19.05 -9.59 -0.04
N GLN A 10 -17.80 -9.94 0.32
CA GLN A 10 -16.72 -8.95 0.43
C GLN A 10 -16.46 -8.29 -0.93
N THR A 11 -16.41 -6.95 -0.93
CA THR A 11 -16.28 -6.14 -2.15
C THR A 11 -14.84 -5.77 -2.49
N VAL A 12 -13.95 -5.72 -1.49
CA VAL A 12 -12.53 -5.43 -1.66
C VAL A 12 -11.72 -6.70 -1.53
N GLY A 13 -10.92 -7.01 -2.55
CA GLY A 13 -10.09 -8.19 -2.61
C GLY A 13 -8.67 -7.94 -2.11
N HIS A 14 -8.13 -8.86 -1.32
CA HIS A 14 -6.73 -8.83 -0.88
C HIS A 14 -5.85 -9.68 -1.80
N PHE A 15 -4.64 -9.25 -2.17
CA PHE A 15 -3.75 -9.99 -3.07
C PHE A 15 -2.45 -10.41 -2.37
N PRO A 16 -2.47 -11.43 -1.49
CA PRO A 16 -1.26 -11.83 -0.77
C PRO A 16 -0.30 -12.62 -1.65
N LEU A 17 0.97 -12.65 -1.24
CA LEU A 17 1.97 -13.55 -1.78
C LEU A 17 1.62 -15.00 -1.45
N LYS A 18 1.26 -15.30 -0.20
CA LYS A 18 0.83 -16.63 0.22
C LYS A 18 -0.70 -16.73 0.22
N THR A 19 -1.25 -17.72 -0.47
CA THR A 19 -2.70 -17.90 -0.52
C THR A 19 -3.23 -18.36 0.83
N VAL A 20 -4.02 -17.51 1.47
CA VAL A 20 -4.79 -17.83 2.68
C VAL A 20 -6.01 -18.67 2.29
N GLN A 21 -6.04 -19.93 2.72
CA GLN A 21 -7.15 -20.85 2.44
C GLN A 21 -8.39 -20.46 3.25
N GLY A 22 -9.57 -20.42 2.62
CA GLY A 22 -10.82 -20.19 3.34
C GLY A 22 -12.06 -19.99 2.46
N ALA A 23 -11.91 -19.31 1.32
CA ALA A 23 -13.02 -19.05 0.40
C ALA A 23 -12.94 -19.88 -0.88
N GLU A 24 -14.09 -20.20 -1.48
CA GLU A 24 -14.16 -20.93 -2.76
C GLU A 24 -13.34 -20.26 -3.86
N ARG A 25 -13.35 -18.92 -3.89
CA ARG A 25 -12.60 -18.10 -4.86
C ARG A 25 -11.08 -18.16 -4.69
N SER A 26 -10.57 -18.61 -3.54
CA SER A 26 -9.13 -18.82 -3.32
C SER A 26 -8.63 -20.17 -3.82
N ARG A 27 -9.52 -21.12 -4.18
CA ARG A 27 -9.16 -22.50 -4.57
C ARG A 27 -8.37 -22.59 -5.87
N MET A 28 -8.59 -21.65 -6.79
CA MET A 28 -7.93 -21.63 -8.10
C MET A 28 -6.58 -20.90 -8.07
N ARG A 29 -6.22 -20.30 -6.94
CA ARG A 29 -4.95 -19.59 -6.80
C ARG A 29 -3.78 -20.57 -6.63
N PRO A 30 -2.59 -20.23 -7.16
CA PRO A 30 -1.34 -20.85 -6.72
C PRO A 30 -1.20 -20.76 -5.20
N VAL A 31 -0.52 -21.73 -4.60
CA VAL A 31 -0.24 -21.74 -3.15
C VAL A 31 0.54 -20.48 -2.73
N GLU A 32 1.48 -20.06 -3.57
CA GLU A 32 2.32 -18.89 -3.34
C GLU A 32 2.66 -18.23 -4.68
N TYR A 33 2.78 -16.90 -4.67
CA TYR A 33 3.31 -16.11 -5.76
C TYR A 33 4.76 -15.75 -5.46
N ASP A 34 5.65 -15.89 -6.46
CA ASP A 34 6.97 -15.30 -6.38
C ASP A 34 6.87 -13.77 -6.55
N PRO A 35 7.20 -12.97 -5.52
CA PRO A 35 7.17 -11.51 -5.64
C PRO A 35 8.16 -10.97 -6.69
N HIS A 36 9.18 -11.76 -7.08
CA HIS A 36 10.09 -11.42 -8.16
C HIS A 36 9.55 -11.78 -9.56
N GLN A 37 8.39 -12.44 -9.65
CA GLN A 37 7.77 -12.84 -10.92
C GLN A 37 6.27 -12.61 -10.91
N LEU A 38 5.82 -11.50 -10.31
CA LEU A 38 4.41 -11.11 -10.37
C LEU A 38 3.97 -10.87 -11.82
N PRO A 39 2.75 -11.27 -12.20
CA PRO A 39 2.19 -10.98 -13.52
C PRO A 39 2.18 -9.46 -13.77
N MET A 40 3.00 -9.02 -14.73
CA MET A 40 3.05 -7.62 -15.15
C MET A 40 2.09 -7.40 -16.30
N ARG A 41 1.34 -6.29 -16.26
CA ARG A 41 0.55 -5.85 -17.41
C ARG A 41 1.50 -5.42 -18.52
N THR A 42 1.22 -5.89 -19.73
CA THR A 42 1.91 -5.48 -20.96
C THR A 42 0.97 -4.63 -21.82
N ASP A 43 1.52 -3.92 -22.81
CA ASP A 43 0.69 -3.18 -23.77
C ASP A 43 -0.28 -4.12 -24.52
N ALA A 44 0.17 -5.34 -24.85
CA ALA A 44 -0.65 -6.35 -25.51
C ALA A 44 -1.79 -6.82 -24.60
N SER A 45 -1.48 -7.21 -23.35
CA SER A 45 -2.51 -7.67 -22.41
C SER A 45 -3.51 -6.55 -22.08
N PHE A 46 -3.04 -5.30 -21.97
CA PHE A 46 -3.94 -4.15 -21.78
C PHE A 46 -4.85 -3.92 -22.98
N ALA A 47 -4.36 -4.09 -24.21
CA ALA A 47 -5.17 -3.95 -25.41
C ALA A 47 -6.24 -5.06 -25.52
N GLU A 48 -5.90 -6.28 -25.14
CA GLU A 48 -6.82 -7.42 -25.04
C GLU A 48 -7.92 -7.16 -24.00
N ASP A 49 -7.53 -6.79 -22.76
CA ASP A 49 -8.44 -6.42 -21.68
C ASP A 49 -9.41 -5.32 -22.12
N LEU A 50 -8.90 -4.31 -22.84
CA LEU A 50 -9.70 -3.21 -23.32
C LEU A 50 -10.68 -3.62 -24.43
N ALA A 51 -10.27 -4.54 -25.31
CA ALA A 51 -11.15 -5.11 -26.33
C ALA A 51 -12.27 -5.93 -25.69
N GLU A 52 -11.97 -6.68 -24.62
CA GLU A 52 -12.97 -7.43 -23.84
C GLU A 52 -14.03 -6.48 -23.23
N VAL A 53 -13.57 -5.43 -22.54
CA VAL A 53 -14.48 -4.42 -21.95
C VAL A 53 -15.31 -3.70 -23.01
N SER A 54 -14.70 -3.39 -24.15
CA SER A 54 -15.38 -2.70 -25.26
C SER A 54 -16.37 -3.60 -26.01
N GLY A 55 -16.09 -4.90 -26.07
CA GLY A 55 -16.91 -5.91 -26.74
C GLY A 55 -18.12 -6.38 -25.91
N ALA A 56 -18.16 -6.07 -24.62
CA ALA A 56 -19.26 -6.44 -23.73
C ALA A 56 -20.60 -5.82 -24.17
N LEU A 57 -21.58 -6.69 -24.46
CA LEU A 57 -22.89 -6.31 -25.04
C LEU A 57 -23.89 -5.81 -24.00
N THR A 58 -23.81 -6.30 -22.76
CA THR A 58 -24.69 -5.85 -21.69
C THR A 58 -23.93 -5.08 -20.61
N ALA A 59 -24.65 -4.28 -19.83
CA ALA A 59 -24.06 -3.61 -18.67
C ALA A 59 -23.56 -4.59 -17.60
N ALA A 60 -24.14 -5.79 -17.52
CA ALA A 60 -23.69 -6.84 -16.62
C ALA A 60 -22.34 -7.41 -17.07
N ASP A 61 -22.23 -7.77 -18.35
CA ASP A 61 -20.98 -8.30 -18.92
C ASP A 61 -19.86 -7.27 -18.83
N ARG A 62 -20.18 -5.98 -19.06
CA ARG A 62 -19.18 -4.91 -18.95
C ARG A 62 -18.69 -4.73 -17.53
N ARG A 63 -19.58 -4.83 -16.53
CA ARG A 63 -19.18 -4.77 -15.11
C ARG A 63 -18.27 -5.95 -14.76
N GLU A 64 -18.59 -7.14 -15.26
CA GLU A 64 -17.80 -8.33 -15.01
C GLU A 64 -16.43 -8.26 -15.69
N ALA A 65 -16.36 -7.87 -16.97
CA ALA A 65 -15.11 -7.65 -17.70
C ALA A 65 -14.22 -6.61 -16.98
N ARG A 66 -14.78 -5.48 -16.55
CA ARG A 66 -14.05 -4.47 -15.76
C ARG A 66 -13.52 -5.03 -14.45
N ARG A 67 -14.30 -5.88 -13.78
CA ARG A 67 -13.94 -6.51 -12.51
C ARG A 67 -12.78 -7.50 -12.68
N VAL A 68 -12.80 -8.30 -13.74
CA VAL A 68 -11.78 -9.34 -14.00
C VAL A 68 -10.48 -8.74 -14.53
N THR A 69 -10.57 -7.83 -15.50
CA THR A 69 -9.40 -7.20 -16.15
C THR A 69 -8.79 -6.07 -15.30
N GLY A 70 -9.60 -5.44 -14.44
CA GLY A 70 -9.25 -4.19 -13.76
C GLY A 70 -9.16 -2.97 -14.69
N VAL A 71 -9.55 -3.10 -15.96
CA VAL A 71 -9.55 -2.01 -16.94
C VAL A 71 -10.95 -1.40 -16.98
N GLY A 72 -11.04 -0.10 -16.68
CA GLY A 72 -12.33 0.61 -16.68
C GLY A 72 -12.84 0.90 -18.09
N ASP A 73 -12.07 1.65 -18.87
CA ASP A 73 -12.40 2.00 -20.25
C ASP A 73 -11.18 2.63 -20.92
N ARG A 74 -11.30 2.96 -22.22
CA ARG A 74 -10.31 3.76 -22.94
C ARG A 74 -10.42 5.23 -22.50
N PRO A 75 -9.41 5.83 -21.86
CA PRO A 75 -9.48 7.24 -21.49
C PRO A 75 -9.47 8.12 -22.75
N LEU A 76 -10.20 9.25 -22.75
CA LEU A 76 -10.24 10.19 -23.88
C LEU A 76 -8.83 10.69 -24.28
N LEU A 77 -7.91 10.78 -23.32
CA LEU A 77 -6.53 11.19 -23.58
C LEU A 77 -5.76 10.20 -24.48
N SER A 78 -6.20 8.94 -24.58
CA SER A 78 -5.59 7.96 -25.50
C SER A 78 -5.75 8.31 -26.98
N PHE A 79 -6.66 9.21 -27.35
CA PHE A 79 -6.79 9.70 -28.72
C PHE A 79 -5.76 10.78 -29.07
N SER A 80 -5.04 11.31 -28.07
CA SER A 80 -3.95 12.24 -28.30
C SER A 80 -2.66 11.47 -28.56
N PRO A 81 -1.92 11.78 -29.64
CA PRO A 81 -0.59 11.22 -29.86
C PRO A 81 0.44 11.71 -28.82
N ALA A 82 0.08 12.66 -27.95
CA ALA A 82 0.95 13.17 -26.89
C ALA A 82 1.12 12.20 -25.71
N PHE A 83 0.29 11.16 -25.60
CA PHE A 83 0.29 10.25 -24.44
C PHE A 83 0.39 8.79 -24.88
N SER A 84 1.33 8.06 -24.32
CA SER A 84 1.44 6.59 -24.49
C SER A 84 0.60 5.88 -23.43
N ILE A 85 -0.59 5.37 -23.77
CA ILE A 85 -1.45 4.67 -22.80
C ILE A 85 -1.18 3.16 -22.89
N PRO A 86 -0.99 2.45 -21.75
CA PRO A 86 -1.17 2.90 -20.37
C PRO A 86 0.08 3.47 -19.67
N SER A 87 1.25 3.45 -20.32
CA SER A 87 2.55 3.72 -19.68
C SER A 87 2.82 5.18 -19.29
N PHE A 88 2.06 6.14 -19.81
CA PHE A 88 2.27 7.58 -19.58
C PHE A 88 1.83 8.01 -18.18
N PHE A 89 0.72 7.46 -17.68
CA PHE A 89 0.22 7.79 -16.36
C PHE A 89 0.81 6.81 -15.35
N ALA A 90 1.69 7.32 -14.48
CA ALA A 90 2.15 6.56 -13.34
C ALA A 90 0.96 6.15 -12.47
N PRO A 91 1.08 5.04 -11.70
CA PRO A 91 0.15 4.74 -10.63
C PRO A 91 -0.03 5.97 -9.72
N ASP A 92 -1.20 6.08 -9.09
CA ASP A 92 -1.48 7.15 -8.13
C ASP A 92 -0.70 6.93 -6.83
N VAL A 93 0.60 7.22 -6.89
CA VAL A 93 1.56 7.12 -5.79
C VAL A 93 1.23 8.09 -4.67
N PHE A 94 0.53 9.20 -4.98
CA PHE A 94 0.11 10.20 -4.00
C PHE A 94 -0.89 9.60 -3.02
N HIS A 95 -1.95 8.96 -3.50
CA HIS A 95 -2.88 8.29 -2.60
C HIS A 95 -2.30 7.00 -2.02
N LEU A 96 -1.54 6.23 -2.79
CA LEU A 96 -0.99 4.96 -2.31
C LEU A 96 -0.02 5.17 -1.14
N PHE A 97 1.03 5.96 -1.35
CA PHE A 97 2.07 6.21 -0.34
C PHE A 97 1.69 7.33 0.61
N GLY A 98 0.89 8.30 0.17
CA GLY A 98 0.55 9.44 1.00
C GLY A 98 -0.73 9.28 1.81
N SER A 99 -1.54 8.25 1.60
CA SER A 99 -2.77 8.05 2.40
C SER A 99 -3.01 6.58 2.72
N ASN A 100 -3.17 5.72 1.72
CA ASN A 100 -3.69 4.37 1.89
C ASN A 100 -2.79 3.49 2.76
N ILE A 101 -1.50 3.38 2.42
CA ILE A 101 -0.56 2.58 3.21
C ILE A 101 -0.35 3.20 4.62
N PRO A 102 -0.05 4.52 4.76
CA PRO A 102 0.05 5.17 6.06
C PRO A 102 -1.15 4.94 6.98
N SER A 103 -2.37 5.16 6.50
CA SER A 103 -3.58 5.00 7.32
C SER A 103 -3.78 3.55 7.75
N GLN A 104 -3.48 2.61 6.87
CA GLN A 104 -3.58 1.18 7.15
C GLN A 104 -2.57 0.71 8.19
N LEU A 105 -1.32 1.18 8.06
CA LEU A 105 -0.26 0.95 9.04
C LEU A 105 -0.65 1.51 10.40
N TRP A 106 -1.10 2.76 10.44
CA TRP A 106 -1.52 3.42 11.66
C TRP A 106 -2.65 2.64 12.33
N ALA A 107 -3.72 2.35 11.61
CA ALA A 107 -4.86 1.58 12.14
C ALA A 107 -4.44 0.22 12.71
N THR A 108 -3.55 -0.50 12.02
CA THR A 108 -3.06 -1.80 12.49
C THR A 108 -2.19 -1.67 13.75
N LEU A 109 -1.33 -0.65 13.81
CA LEU A 109 -0.46 -0.43 14.96
C LEU A 109 -1.24 0.07 16.18
N THR A 110 -2.36 0.77 16.01
CA THR A 110 -3.18 1.30 17.12
C THR A 110 -4.35 0.40 17.51
N THR A 111 -4.70 -0.59 16.70
CA THR A 111 -5.77 -1.56 16.98
C THR A 111 -5.16 -2.96 17.15
N PRO A 112 -4.71 -3.29 18.38
CA PRO A 112 -4.04 -4.55 18.65
C PRO A 112 -4.96 -5.74 18.40
N HIS A 113 -4.38 -6.81 17.87
CA HIS A 113 -5.01 -8.12 17.81
C HIS A 113 -4.12 -9.13 18.53
N GLU A 114 -4.74 -10.17 19.12
CA GLU A 114 -4.00 -11.27 19.74
C GLU A 114 -2.98 -11.87 18.75
N GLY A 115 -1.74 -12.02 19.22
CA GLY A 115 -0.60 -12.51 18.44
C GLY A 115 0.13 -11.45 17.62
N ASP A 116 -0.26 -10.17 17.68
CA ASP A 116 0.54 -9.10 17.08
C ASP A 116 1.91 -9.01 17.76
N PRO A 117 3.01 -8.90 16.99
CA PRO A 117 4.34 -8.78 17.57
C PRO A 117 4.54 -7.44 18.27
N PHE A 118 3.78 -6.42 17.85
CA PHE A 118 3.84 -5.07 18.40
C PHE A 118 2.59 -4.27 18.03
N SER A 119 2.13 -3.45 18.99
CA SER A 119 1.14 -2.40 18.81
C SER A 119 1.53 -1.20 19.66
N LEU A 120 1.15 0.00 19.23
CA LEU A 120 1.31 1.24 19.98
C LEU A 120 0.25 1.29 21.09
N SER A 121 0.71 1.20 22.35
CA SER A 121 -0.15 1.48 23.51
C SER A 121 -0.63 2.93 23.49
N GLU A 122 -1.61 3.25 24.32
CA GLU A 122 -2.07 4.64 24.51
C GLU A 122 -0.90 5.55 24.92
N ASP A 123 -0.07 5.13 25.87
CA ASP A 123 1.16 5.86 26.27
C ASP A 123 2.12 6.10 25.10
N HIS A 124 2.32 5.11 24.22
CA HIS A 124 3.15 5.28 23.03
C HIS A 124 2.52 6.29 22.06
N GLN A 125 1.20 6.29 21.88
CA GLN A 125 0.51 7.22 21.02
C GLN A 125 0.58 8.66 21.56
N GLU A 126 0.41 8.84 22.87
CA GLU A 126 0.57 10.15 23.52
C GLU A 126 2.01 10.67 23.41
N LEU A 127 3.00 9.80 23.65
CA LEU A 127 4.41 10.15 23.50
C LEU A 127 4.74 10.53 22.05
N PHE A 128 4.19 9.79 21.09
CA PHE A 128 4.38 10.08 19.68
C PHE A 128 3.75 11.43 19.30
N ALA A 129 2.52 11.69 19.75
CA ALA A 129 1.83 12.96 19.51
C ALA A 129 2.60 14.16 20.10
N ALA A 130 3.11 14.04 21.33
CA ALA A 130 3.92 15.07 21.96
C ALA A 130 5.23 15.31 21.20
N MET A 131 5.86 14.25 20.69
CA MET A 131 7.04 14.38 19.85
C MET A 131 6.73 15.12 18.54
N LEU A 132 5.65 14.77 17.84
CA LEU A 132 5.23 15.45 16.61
C LEU A 132 5.01 16.95 16.86
N GLU A 133 4.30 17.31 17.94
CA GLU A 133 4.05 18.70 18.32
C GLU A 133 5.35 19.48 18.59
N SER A 134 6.27 18.90 19.36
CA SER A 134 7.56 19.53 19.68
C SER A 134 8.50 19.65 18.49
N SER A 135 8.49 18.67 17.58
CA SER A 135 9.37 18.63 16.41
C SER A 135 9.07 19.69 15.35
N GLY A 136 7.90 20.32 15.40
CA GLY A 136 7.45 21.23 14.35
C GLY A 136 8.32 22.47 14.17
N SER A 137 8.98 22.94 15.24
CA SER A 137 9.92 24.07 15.16
C SER A 137 11.24 23.72 14.47
N ASP A 138 11.62 22.43 14.46
CA ASP A 138 12.85 21.92 13.87
C ASP A 138 12.64 21.31 12.47
N LEU A 139 11.39 21.24 12.01
CA LEU A 139 11.04 20.67 10.70
C LEU A 139 11.54 21.59 9.57
N PRO A 140 12.51 21.15 8.76
CA PRO A 140 13.01 21.99 7.68
C PRO A 140 11.93 22.17 6.61
N SER A 141 11.81 23.40 6.11
CA SER A 141 10.81 23.76 5.08
C SER A 141 10.97 23.00 3.76
N SER A 142 12.15 22.41 3.52
CA SER A 142 12.40 21.51 2.40
C SER A 142 11.63 20.19 2.49
N PHE A 143 11.20 19.76 3.67
CA PHE A 143 10.37 18.57 3.86
C PHE A 143 8.88 18.91 3.89
N SER A 144 8.50 19.97 4.61
CA SER A 144 7.12 20.46 4.65
C SER A 144 7.08 21.88 5.20
N SER A 145 6.08 22.65 4.77
CA SER A 145 5.80 23.99 5.31
C SER A 145 5.14 23.96 6.69
N SER A 146 4.68 22.80 7.16
CA SER A 146 3.96 22.66 8.43
C SER A 146 4.16 21.27 9.05
N PRO A 147 4.20 21.16 10.39
CA PRO A 147 4.23 19.87 11.07
C PRO A 147 2.92 19.09 10.85
N PRO A 148 2.98 17.75 10.93
CA PRO A 148 1.77 16.94 10.91
C PRO A 148 0.98 17.13 12.21
N ARG A 149 -0.35 17.09 12.13
CA ARG A 149 -1.20 17.05 13.33
C ARG A 149 -1.13 15.67 14.00
N ASP A 150 -1.62 15.55 15.22
CA ASP A 150 -1.71 14.27 15.94
C ASP A 150 -2.61 13.25 15.19
N PRO A 151 -2.08 12.12 14.70
CA PRO A 151 -2.87 11.12 13.97
C PRO A 151 -3.89 10.42 14.87
N SER A 152 -3.66 10.30 16.19
CA SER A 152 -4.63 9.66 17.11
C SER A 152 -5.95 10.43 17.18
N LYS A 153 -5.91 11.76 16.98
CA LYS A 153 -7.08 12.65 17.01
C LYS A 153 -7.65 12.94 15.63
N HIS A 154 -6.81 12.91 14.60
CA HIS A 154 -7.17 13.43 13.29
C HIS A 154 -7.21 12.41 12.15
N ALA A 155 -6.75 11.16 12.36
CA ALA A 155 -6.74 10.13 11.31
C ALA A 155 -8.12 9.89 10.67
N THR A 156 -9.19 10.01 11.45
CA THR A 156 -10.58 9.82 10.98
C THR A 156 -11.23 11.09 10.41
N SER A 157 -10.57 12.25 10.48
CA SER A 157 -11.12 13.56 10.10
C SER A 157 -10.28 14.29 9.04
N HIS A 158 -10.19 13.70 7.85
CA HIS A 158 -9.48 14.27 6.70
C HIS A 158 -8.00 14.59 7.01
N TYR A 159 -7.29 13.60 7.55
CA TYR A 159 -5.85 13.68 7.68
C TYR A 159 -5.19 13.78 6.30
N LYS A 160 -4.36 14.80 6.10
CA LYS A 160 -3.88 15.15 4.77
C LYS A 160 -2.70 14.27 4.37
N MET A 161 -2.54 14.12 3.07
CA MET A 161 -1.50 13.30 2.48
C MET A 161 -0.09 13.65 3.00
N TYR A 162 0.28 14.94 3.04
CA TYR A 162 1.60 15.34 3.54
C TYR A 162 1.78 14.99 5.03
N GLU A 163 0.71 14.99 5.81
CA GLU A 163 0.78 14.66 7.24
C GLU A 163 1.05 13.18 7.42
N TRP A 164 0.34 12.33 6.67
CA TRP A 164 0.60 10.89 6.63
C TRP A 164 2.03 10.58 6.17
N THR A 165 2.51 11.25 5.13
CA THR A 165 3.89 11.10 4.66
C THR A 165 4.90 11.42 5.76
N LEU A 166 4.73 12.54 6.48
CA LEU A 166 5.64 12.91 7.57
C LEU A 166 5.54 11.92 8.74
N VAL A 167 4.33 11.62 9.20
CA VAL A 167 4.12 10.67 10.30
C VAL A 167 4.77 9.33 9.99
N THR A 168 4.48 8.75 8.83
CA THR A 168 4.87 7.38 8.52
C THR A 168 6.33 7.25 8.08
N TYR A 169 6.85 8.19 7.30
CA TYR A 169 8.17 8.03 6.68
C TYR A 169 9.27 8.89 7.32
N LEU A 170 8.93 9.99 7.98
CA LEU A 170 9.91 10.83 8.67
C LEU A 170 10.03 10.47 10.15
N TYR A 171 8.90 10.37 10.86
CA TYR A 171 8.91 10.27 12.32
C TYR A 171 8.79 8.84 12.86
N LEU A 172 7.89 8.03 12.29
CA LEU A 172 7.59 6.69 12.81
C LEU A 172 8.81 5.75 12.89
N PRO A 173 9.71 5.65 11.89
CA PRO A 173 10.83 4.71 11.97
C PRO A 173 11.75 5.01 13.16
N SER A 174 12.13 6.27 13.33
CA SER A 174 12.99 6.72 14.44
C SER A 174 12.27 6.60 15.78
N PHE A 175 10.97 6.86 15.82
CA PHE A 175 10.17 6.69 17.03
C PHE A 175 10.13 5.23 17.49
N LEU A 176 9.80 4.30 16.59
CA LEU A 176 9.75 2.88 16.89
C LEU A 176 11.09 2.37 17.41
N TYR A 177 12.20 2.83 16.80
CA TYR A 177 13.54 2.51 17.29
C TYR A 177 13.78 3.06 18.71
N ALA A 178 13.42 4.32 18.97
CA ALA A 178 13.64 4.98 20.26
C ALA A 178 12.87 4.33 21.42
N ILE A 179 11.66 3.82 21.17
CA ILE A 179 10.86 3.12 22.18
C ILE A 179 11.21 1.62 22.30
N ASN A 180 12.25 1.16 21.61
CA ASN A 180 12.66 -0.26 21.57
C ASN A 180 11.56 -1.20 21.04
N ALA A 181 10.81 -0.77 20.03
CA ALA A 181 9.91 -1.68 19.33
C ALA A 181 10.68 -2.88 18.74
N PRO A 182 10.04 -4.05 18.56
CA PRO A 182 10.71 -5.23 18.00
C PRO A 182 11.38 -4.94 16.67
N LEU A 183 12.65 -5.32 16.56
CA LEU A 183 13.49 -5.04 15.38
C LEU A 183 12.84 -5.48 14.05
N PRO A 184 12.14 -6.63 13.93
CA PRO A 184 11.45 -7.00 12.70
C PRO A 184 10.39 -5.98 12.26
N VAL A 185 9.68 -5.36 13.21
CA VAL A 185 8.66 -4.33 12.92
C VAL A 185 9.33 -3.04 12.44
N VAL A 186 10.43 -2.64 13.10
CA VAL A 186 11.22 -1.48 12.67
C VAL A 186 11.78 -1.70 11.25
N GLN A 187 12.35 -2.87 10.97
CA GLN A 187 12.89 -3.21 9.65
C GLN A 187 11.83 -3.24 8.56
N MET A 188 10.63 -3.76 8.85
CA MET A 188 9.48 -3.73 7.95
C MET A 188 9.14 -2.29 7.54
N ILE A 189 9.01 -1.38 8.51
CA ILE A 189 8.70 0.03 8.26
C ILE A 189 9.85 0.74 7.51
N CYS A 190 11.11 0.48 7.88
CA CYS A 190 12.26 1.03 7.17
C CYS A 190 12.35 0.56 5.71
N SER A 191 12.00 -0.71 5.43
CA SER A 191 11.97 -1.24 4.06
C SER A 191 10.95 -0.51 3.21
N LEU A 192 9.74 -0.27 3.74
CA LEU A 192 8.74 0.55 3.07
C LEU A 192 9.26 1.99 2.85
N GLN A 193 9.81 2.62 3.90
CA GLN A 193 10.30 4.00 3.84
C GLN A 193 11.41 4.18 2.79
N GLU A 194 12.32 3.23 2.67
CA GLU A 194 13.37 3.26 1.64
C GLU A 194 12.78 3.08 0.23
N GLY A 195 11.87 2.11 0.05
CA GLY A 195 11.19 1.87 -1.22
C GLY A 195 10.41 3.10 -1.70
N VAL A 196 9.65 3.74 -0.80
CA VAL A 196 8.90 4.97 -1.10
C VAL A 196 9.83 6.12 -1.44
N ARG A 197 10.93 6.31 -0.71
CA ARG A 197 11.92 7.35 -0.99
C ARG A 197 12.51 7.21 -2.40
N LEU A 198 12.83 5.98 -2.83
CA LEU A 198 13.34 5.71 -4.16
C LEU A 198 12.25 5.94 -5.23
N ALA A 199 11.03 5.45 -5.00
CA ALA A 199 9.91 5.61 -5.92
C ALA A 199 9.51 7.09 -6.13
N MET A 200 9.70 7.93 -5.12
CA MET A 200 9.35 9.35 -5.14
C MET A 200 10.55 10.26 -5.48
N SER A 201 11.67 9.69 -5.93
CA SER A 201 12.89 10.45 -6.25
C SER A 201 12.66 11.45 -7.40
N ALA A 202 12.86 12.75 -7.13
CA ALA A 202 12.70 13.81 -8.12
C ALA A 202 13.77 13.79 -9.22
N THR A 203 14.93 13.18 -8.95
CA THR A 203 16.08 13.12 -9.86
C THR A 203 16.15 11.81 -10.65
N GLY A 204 15.16 10.93 -10.48
CA GLY A 204 15.20 9.56 -10.99
C GLY A 204 16.04 8.62 -10.12
N VAL A 205 16.15 7.37 -10.57
CA VAL A 205 16.90 6.29 -9.89
C VAL A 205 17.73 5.52 -10.90
N SER A 206 18.87 5.00 -10.47
CA SER A 206 19.70 4.08 -11.25
C SER A 206 19.06 2.69 -11.38
N ALA A 207 19.59 1.85 -12.28
CA ALA A 207 19.13 0.46 -12.41
C ALA A 207 19.34 -0.35 -11.12
N ALA A 208 20.44 -0.11 -10.39
CA ALA A 208 20.70 -0.76 -9.11
C ALA A 208 19.69 -0.30 -8.04
N GLU A 209 19.38 0.99 -8.00
CA GLU A 209 18.35 1.53 -7.10
C GLU A 209 16.94 1.05 -7.47
N LEU A 210 16.64 0.81 -8.74
CA LEU A 210 15.38 0.22 -9.16
C LEU A 210 15.23 -1.21 -8.61
N ILE A 211 16.29 -2.01 -8.66
CA ILE A 211 16.32 -3.34 -8.05
C ILE A 211 16.14 -3.22 -6.53
N ARG A 212 16.89 -2.32 -5.89
CA ARG A 212 16.76 -2.07 -4.45
C ARG A 212 15.36 -1.65 -4.04
N MET A 213 14.74 -0.73 -4.78
CA MET A 213 13.36 -0.27 -4.56
C MET A 213 12.38 -1.44 -4.63
N ARG A 214 12.55 -2.32 -5.62
CA ARG A 214 11.75 -3.53 -5.73
C ARG A 214 11.92 -4.42 -4.49
N ASP A 215 13.16 -4.71 -4.11
CA ASP A 215 13.45 -5.57 -2.96
C ASP A 215 12.89 -5.00 -1.66
N CYS A 216 12.99 -3.68 -1.45
CA CYS A 216 12.38 -2.97 -0.34
C CYS A 216 10.86 -3.20 -0.21
N PHE A 217 10.12 -3.14 -1.32
CA PHE A 217 8.68 -3.41 -1.30
C PHE A 217 8.37 -4.89 -1.06
N ILE A 218 9.19 -5.78 -1.61
CA ILE A 218 9.05 -7.24 -1.38
C ILE A 218 9.27 -7.56 0.09
N ASP A 219 10.34 -7.02 0.69
CA ASP A 219 10.68 -7.19 2.09
C ASP A 219 9.57 -6.65 2.99
N PHE A 220 9.02 -5.47 2.66
CA PHE A 220 7.87 -4.91 3.37
C PHE A 220 6.65 -5.83 3.30
N VAL A 221 6.23 -6.26 2.11
CA VAL A 221 5.02 -7.09 1.94
C VAL A 221 5.17 -8.44 2.65
N ARG A 222 6.33 -9.10 2.51
CA ARG A 222 6.62 -10.35 3.22
C ARG A 222 6.54 -10.17 4.73
N ALA A 223 7.21 -9.15 5.26
CA ALA A 223 7.17 -8.87 6.69
C ALA A 223 5.76 -8.49 7.17
N TRP A 224 5.00 -7.70 6.41
CA TRP A 224 3.62 -7.35 6.73
C TRP A 224 2.73 -8.60 6.80
N GLU A 225 2.82 -9.46 5.78
CA GLU A 225 2.07 -10.71 5.73
C GLU A 225 2.45 -11.65 6.87
N ASP A 226 3.74 -11.82 7.16
CA ASP A 226 4.20 -12.74 8.21
C ASP A 226 3.92 -12.20 9.62
N LEU A 227 4.02 -10.88 9.86
CA LEU A 227 3.85 -10.26 11.18
C LEU A 227 2.38 -9.94 11.52
N TYR A 228 1.62 -9.37 10.58
CA TYR A 228 0.32 -8.76 10.85
C TYR A 228 -0.88 -9.44 10.18
N ILE A 229 -0.69 -10.14 9.06
CA ILE A 229 -1.73 -10.97 8.42
C ILE A 229 -1.69 -12.42 8.95
N ARG A 230 -0.48 -12.95 9.18
CA ARG A 230 -0.19 -14.28 9.74
C ARG A 230 -0.88 -15.44 9.03
N GLY A 231 -1.19 -15.28 7.74
CA GLY A 231 -1.95 -16.25 6.98
C GLY A 231 -3.38 -16.50 7.50
N GLN A 232 -3.95 -15.59 8.30
CA GLN A 232 -5.27 -15.75 8.91
C GLN A 232 -6.35 -15.02 8.10
N ALA A 233 -7.40 -15.73 7.71
CA ALA A 233 -8.50 -15.17 6.92
C ALA A 233 -9.19 -13.98 7.63
N SER A 234 -9.31 -14.05 8.96
CA SER A 234 -9.87 -13.00 9.81
C SER A 234 -9.05 -11.71 9.83
N LEU A 235 -7.77 -11.75 9.43
CA LEU A 235 -6.87 -10.60 9.43
C LEU A 235 -6.65 -9.99 8.04
N LEU A 236 -7.26 -10.54 6.98
CA LEU A 236 -7.06 -10.03 5.62
C LEU A 236 -7.54 -8.59 5.41
N TYR A 237 -8.46 -8.10 6.26
CA TYR A 237 -8.89 -6.71 6.26
C TYR A 237 -7.73 -5.74 6.55
N ARG A 238 -6.62 -6.22 7.13
CA ARG A 238 -5.41 -5.43 7.36
C ARG A 238 -4.65 -5.11 6.06
N ALA A 239 -5.14 -5.54 4.91
CA ALA A 239 -4.52 -5.30 3.61
C ALA A 239 -5.53 -4.91 2.51
N THR A 240 -6.67 -4.32 2.90
CA THR A 240 -7.76 -3.85 2.01
C THR A 240 -8.21 -2.46 2.37
#